data_AF-A0AAQ4EEK8-F1
#
_entry.id   AF-A0AAQ4EEK8-F1
#
_cell.length_a   1.000
_cell.length_b   1.000
_cell.length_c   1.000
_cell.angle_alpha   90.00
_cell.angle_beta   90.00
_cell.angle_gamma   90.00
#
_symmetry.space_group_name_H-M   'P 1'
#
loop_
_entity.id
_entity.type
_entity.pdbx_description
1 polymer ?
#
loop_
_entity_poly.entity_id
_entity_poly.type
_entity_poly.pdbx_seq_one_letter_code
_entity_poly.pdbx_strand_id
1 'polypeptide(L)'
;MVRMAQSDVLVCGMGGLGVEIAKNIILGGVKSVTLYDQASCTLDDLSSQYYLDEESVGDNRAEASVAPLAELNEYVRVSAYTEPLTEEFVKQFSEERGIVTCLDEMMHDFEDGDLVTFSEVKGMKEINESPPMKIKVLSDATGALGVSQDDAAEVIALAKQKNATMATPLQEVDEKLIRLLSYVSAGSLCPMQAVIGSIAAQEVMKACSGKFTPIQQWFYFDAFECLPQSGEVSQAAATDMDRTRYAAQARVFGSGVQEKLGSQKYFVVGAGAIGCELLKNFAMMGVGTDNGCVHVTDMDVIERSNLNRQFLFRPRDVGLMKSFTAANAVVEMNSQINIEAYEDRVGPETESVYTDDFFESLDGVANGLDNVDSRPTREVHTRVHHQALPQQDRAHPRVGPRRV
;
A
#
# COMPACT_ATOMS: atom_id res chain seq x y z
N MET A 1 -11.55 19.71 11.72
CA MET A 1 -12.62 19.05 12.50
C MET A 1 -13.98 19.67 12.25
N VAL A 2 -14.35 20.84 12.81
CA VAL A 2 -15.73 21.39 12.62
C VAL A 2 -16.15 21.49 11.15
N ARG A 3 -15.32 22.06 10.28
CA ARG A 3 -15.62 22.14 8.83
C ARG A 3 -15.76 20.75 8.19
N MET A 4 -14.83 19.84 8.50
CA MET A 4 -14.85 18.46 7.98
C MET A 4 -16.13 17.72 8.39
N ALA A 5 -16.56 17.85 9.63
CA ALA A 5 -17.80 17.24 10.14
C ALA A 5 -19.08 17.83 9.51
N GLN A 6 -18.95 18.84 8.65
CA GLN A 6 -20.03 19.42 7.84
C GLN A 6 -19.87 19.12 6.33
N SER A 7 -18.76 18.50 5.93
CA SER A 7 -18.45 18.19 4.54
C SER A 7 -19.03 16.83 4.14
N ASP A 8 -19.82 16.83 3.07
CA ASP A 8 -20.23 15.60 2.38
C ASP A 8 -19.19 15.28 1.29
N VAL A 9 -18.78 14.02 1.16
CA VAL A 9 -17.74 13.59 0.21
C VAL A 9 -18.29 12.50 -0.71
N LEU A 10 -17.98 12.60 -1.99
CA LEU A 10 -18.23 11.56 -3.00
C LEU A 10 -16.91 10.88 -3.36
N VAL A 11 -16.87 9.55 -3.27
CA VAL A 11 -15.74 8.72 -3.72
C VAL A 11 -16.20 7.93 -4.95
N CYS A 12 -15.61 8.22 -6.10
CA CYS A 12 -15.93 7.57 -7.37
C CYS A 12 -14.96 6.42 -7.68
N GLY A 13 -15.50 5.20 -7.78
CA GLY A 13 -14.78 3.94 -7.95
C GLY A 13 -14.49 3.28 -6.60
N MET A 14 -14.86 2.02 -6.44
CA MET A 14 -14.72 1.22 -5.21
C MET A 14 -13.90 -0.06 -5.42
N GLY A 15 -12.90 0.01 -6.30
CA GLY A 15 -11.75 -0.90 -6.27
C GLY A 15 -10.83 -0.64 -5.07
N GLY A 16 -9.65 -1.27 -5.04
CA GLY A 16 -8.73 -1.17 -3.90
C GLY A 16 -8.27 0.26 -3.55
N LEU A 17 -8.03 1.13 -4.54
CA LEU A 17 -7.71 2.54 -4.29
C LEU A 17 -8.88 3.30 -3.64
N GLY A 18 -10.10 3.09 -4.15
CA GLY A 18 -11.30 3.75 -3.67
C GLY A 18 -11.63 3.40 -2.22
N VAL A 19 -11.53 2.11 -1.85
CA VAL A 19 -11.77 1.66 -0.48
C VAL A 19 -10.73 2.23 0.51
N GLU A 20 -9.46 2.35 0.10
CA GLU A 20 -8.41 2.95 0.92
C GLU A 20 -8.65 4.44 1.17
N ILE A 21 -9.05 5.18 0.13
CA ILE A 21 -9.45 6.58 0.24
C ILE A 21 -10.65 6.71 1.19
N ALA A 22 -11.71 5.93 0.96
CA ALA A 22 -12.92 5.96 1.77
C ALA A 22 -12.65 5.64 3.24
N LYS A 23 -11.89 4.59 3.54
CA LYS A 23 -11.47 4.23 4.90
C LYS A 23 -10.86 5.43 5.63
N ASN A 24 -9.86 6.05 5.02
CA ASN A 24 -9.14 7.18 5.63
C ASN A 24 -10.02 8.42 5.81
N ILE A 25 -10.93 8.69 4.86
CA ILE A 25 -11.90 9.80 4.95
C ILE A 25 -12.89 9.59 6.10
N ILE A 26 -13.41 8.37 6.23
CA ILE A 26 -14.37 8.00 7.28
C ILE A 26 -13.71 8.07 8.66
N LEU A 27 -12.51 7.52 8.82
CA LEU A 27 -11.74 7.61 10.07
C LEU A 27 -11.41 9.06 10.45
N GLY A 28 -11.18 9.94 9.47
CA GLY A 28 -10.96 11.36 9.72
C GLY A 28 -12.20 12.16 10.12
N GLY A 29 -13.41 11.59 10.01
CA GLY A 29 -14.64 12.16 10.55
C GLY A 29 -15.22 13.31 9.71
N VAL A 30 -15.55 13.02 8.46
CA VAL A 30 -16.40 13.91 7.64
C VAL A 30 -17.89 13.77 8.00
N LYS A 31 -18.79 14.57 7.41
CA LYS A 31 -20.23 14.44 7.68
C LYS A 31 -20.81 13.16 7.08
N SER A 32 -20.54 12.93 5.79
CA SER A 32 -20.98 11.74 5.09
C SER A 32 -20.08 11.40 3.93
N VAL A 33 -20.01 10.12 3.59
CA VAL A 33 -19.31 9.58 2.42
C VAL A 33 -20.31 8.83 1.56
N THR A 34 -20.43 9.24 0.30
CA THR A 34 -21.17 8.50 -0.73
C THR A 34 -20.19 7.74 -1.59
N LEU A 35 -20.34 6.42 -1.65
CA LEU A 35 -19.56 5.51 -2.47
C LEU A 35 -20.24 5.37 -3.82
N TYR A 36 -19.57 5.71 -4.91
CA TYR A 36 -20.09 5.53 -6.26
C TYR A 36 -19.32 4.45 -6.99
N ASP A 37 -20.03 3.43 -7.48
CA ASP A 37 -19.47 2.47 -8.42
C ASP A 37 -20.60 1.77 -9.20
N GLN A 38 -20.40 1.57 -10.50
CA GLN A 38 -21.35 0.82 -11.34
C GLN A 38 -20.87 -0.59 -11.64
N ALA A 39 -19.60 -0.90 -11.33
CA ALA A 39 -19.04 -2.21 -11.59
C ALA A 39 -19.37 -3.21 -10.47
N SER A 40 -19.50 -4.46 -10.89
CA SER A 40 -19.53 -5.60 -9.98
C SER A 40 -18.11 -5.98 -9.56
N CYS A 41 -17.99 -6.61 -8.40
CA CYS A 41 -16.75 -7.18 -7.90
C CYS A 41 -16.28 -8.33 -8.78
N THR A 42 -14.98 -8.35 -9.05
CA THR A 42 -14.26 -9.37 -9.79
C THR A 42 -13.14 -9.96 -8.92
N LEU A 43 -12.52 -11.05 -9.34
CA LEU A 43 -11.37 -11.61 -8.62
C LEU A 43 -10.17 -10.65 -8.58
N ASP A 44 -10.01 -9.80 -9.60
CA ASP A 44 -8.93 -8.82 -9.66
C ASP A 44 -9.05 -7.77 -8.55
N ASP A 45 -10.28 -7.43 -8.15
CA ASP A 45 -10.51 -6.49 -7.06
C ASP A 45 -9.94 -7.03 -5.73
N LEU A 46 -10.02 -8.35 -5.51
CA LEU A 46 -9.61 -9.02 -4.26
C LEU A 46 -8.09 -8.98 -4.01
N SER A 47 -7.28 -8.58 -5.00
CA SER A 47 -5.84 -8.32 -4.83
C SER A 47 -5.57 -7.14 -3.88
N SER A 48 -6.58 -6.31 -3.61
CA SER A 48 -6.37 -5.06 -2.86
C SER A 48 -7.61 -4.47 -2.18
N GLN A 49 -8.82 -4.92 -2.55
CA GLN A 49 -10.06 -4.54 -1.90
C GLN A 49 -10.29 -5.46 -0.69
N TYR A 50 -9.83 -5.02 0.48
CA TYR A 50 -9.83 -5.78 1.74
C TYR A 50 -11.17 -5.88 2.48
N TYR A 51 -12.26 -5.40 1.88
CA TYR A 51 -13.63 -5.60 2.37
C TYR A 51 -14.48 -6.47 1.45
N LEU A 52 -13.91 -6.94 0.34
CA LEU A 52 -14.54 -7.91 -0.54
C LEU A 52 -13.77 -9.23 -0.45
N ASP A 53 -14.49 -10.32 -0.65
CA ASP A 53 -13.99 -11.68 -0.64
C ASP A 53 -14.51 -12.45 -1.86
N GLU A 54 -14.18 -13.73 -1.94
CA GLU A 54 -14.63 -14.60 -3.03
C GLU A 54 -16.16 -14.75 -3.10
N GLU A 55 -16.89 -14.58 -1.98
CA GLU A 55 -18.35 -14.60 -1.94
C GLU A 55 -18.97 -13.32 -2.52
N SER A 56 -18.24 -12.20 -2.46
CA SER A 56 -18.66 -10.90 -2.98
C SER A 56 -18.60 -10.79 -4.51
N VAL A 57 -17.99 -11.76 -5.21
CA VAL A 57 -17.82 -11.72 -6.68
C VAL A 57 -19.19 -11.69 -7.39
N GLY A 58 -19.41 -10.65 -8.19
CA GLY A 58 -20.68 -10.38 -8.87
C GLY A 58 -21.54 -9.29 -8.20
N ASP A 59 -21.35 -9.04 -6.90
CA ASP A 59 -22.05 -7.97 -6.19
C ASP A 59 -21.52 -6.60 -6.61
N ASN A 60 -22.34 -5.54 -6.49
CA ASN A 60 -21.86 -4.19 -6.74
C ASN A 60 -20.82 -3.78 -5.68
N ARG A 61 -19.65 -3.30 -6.13
CA ARG A 61 -18.52 -2.97 -5.23
C ARG A 61 -18.88 -1.89 -4.22
N ALA A 62 -19.64 -0.87 -4.60
CA ALA A 62 -20.02 0.21 -3.70
C ALA A 62 -21.01 -0.27 -2.63
N GLU A 63 -22.05 -1.00 -3.03
CA GLU A 63 -23.06 -1.54 -2.11
C GLU A 63 -22.45 -2.51 -1.09
N ALA A 64 -21.66 -3.48 -1.55
CA ALA A 64 -20.98 -4.45 -0.69
C ALA A 64 -20.04 -3.77 0.32
N SER A 65 -19.45 -2.63 -0.05
CA SER A 65 -18.52 -1.90 0.82
C SER A 65 -19.18 -1.02 1.89
N VAL A 66 -20.49 -0.74 1.81
CA VAL A 66 -21.16 0.22 2.72
C VAL A 66 -21.07 -0.24 4.18
N ALA A 67 -21.47 -1.48 4.45
CA ALA A 67 -21.54 -2.00 5.81
C ALA A 67 -20.17 -1.98 6.52
N PRO A 68 -19.10 -2.58 5.98
CA PRO A 68 -17.80 -2.59 6.65
C PRO A 68 -17.19 -1.18 6.80
N LEU A 69 -17.39 -0.29 5.82
CA LEU A 69 -16.92 1.10 5.92
C LEU A 69 -17.70 1.91 6.97
N ALA A 70 -19.02 1.70 7.11
CA ALA A 70 -19.84 2.37 8.11
C ALA A 70 -19.45 1.98 9.55
N GLU A 71 -18.94 0.77 9.77
CA GLU A 71 -18.50 0.32 11.10
C GLU A 71 -17.24 1.06 11.60
N LEU A 72 -16.45 1.68 10.71
CA LEU A 72 -15.23 2.38 11.08
C LEU A 72 -15.50 3.63 11.93
N ASN A 73 -16.62 4.31 11.70
CA ASN A 73 -16.94 5.54 12.40
C ASN A 73 -18.46 5.80 12.43
N GLU A 74 -19.08 5.56 13.59
CA GLU A 74 -20.52 5.75 13.81
C GLU A 74 -21.03 7.20 13.58
N TYR A 75 -20.12 8.18 13.56
CA TYR A 75 -20.46 9.58 13.32
C TYR A 75 -20.52 9.95 11.84
N VAL A 76 -20.03 9.08 10.94
CA VAL A 76 -19.99 9.32 9.50
C VAL A 76 -21.05 8.48 8.81
N ARG A 77 -22.01 9.13 8.14
CA ARG A 77 -22.98 8.41 7.33
C ARG A 77 -22.33 7.89 6.05
N VAL A 78 -22.40 6.59 5.80
CA VAL A 78 -21.91 5.96 4.57
C VAL A 78 -23.11 5.47 3.75
N SER A 79 -23.11 5.71 2.44
CA SER A 79 -24.15 5.24 1.52
C SER A 79 -23.57 4.93 0.14
N ALA A 80 -24.22 4.04 -0.63
CA ALA A 80 -23.87 3.77 -2.02
C ALA A 80 -24.75 4.55 -3.00
N TYR A 81 -24.20 4.85 -4.18
CA TYR A 81 -24.90 5.36 -5.35
C TYR A 81 -24.42 4.57 -6.58
N THR A 82 -25.34 3.96 -7.32
CA THR A 82 -25.02 3.02 -8.43
C THR A 82 -25.59 3.46 -9.78
N GLU A 83 -26.39 4.54 -9.78
CA GLU A 83 -26.93 5.16 -10.99
C GLU A 83 -25.87 6.00 -11.70
N PRO A 84 -25.98 6.25 -13.02
CA PRO A 84 -25.04 7.10 -13.74
C PRO A 84 -24.87 8.47 -13.08
N LEU A 85 -23.64 8.97 -13.04
CA LEU A 85 -23.35 10.32 -12.55
C LEU A 85 -23.96 11.36 -13.50
N THR A 86 -24.83 12.21 -12.95
CA THR A 86 -25.35 13.40 -13.63
C THR A 86 -24.69 14.66 -13.07
N GLU A 87 -24.67 15.73 -13.85
CA GLU A 87 -24.19 17.02 -13.35
C GLU A 87 -24.99 17.48 -12.12
N GLU A 88 -26.31 17.25 -12.12
CA GLU A 88 -27.19 17.60 -11.01
C GLU A 88 -26.83 16.84 -9.73
N PHE A 89 -26.42 15.57 -9.85
CA PHE A 89 -25.96 14.79 -8.71
C PHE A 89 -24.61 15.29 -8.21
N VAL A 90 -23.64 15.47 -9.11
CA VAL A 90 -22.27 15.91 -8.75
C VAL A 90 -22.28 17.32 -8.13
N LYS A 91 -23.15 18.22 -8.60
CA LYS A 91 -23.30 19.58 -8.04
C LYS A 91 -23.69 19.58 -6.55
N GLN A 92 -24.28 18.51 -6.03
CA GLN A 92 -24.56 18.38 -4.59
C GLN A 92 -23.28 18.38 -3.73
N PHE A 93 -22.13 18.11 -4.37
CA PHE A 93 -20.82 18.04 -3.75
C PHE A 93 -19.90 19.21 -4.17
N SER A 94 -20.27 20.12 -5.09
CA SER A 94 -19.30 20.95 -5.82
C SER A 94 -19.16 22.44 -5.42
N GLU A 95 -19.74 22.94 -4.33
CA GLU A 95 -19.65 24.40 -4.01
C GLU A 95 -19.01 24.75 -2.66
N GLU A 96 -18.98 23.83 -1.69
CA GLU A 96 -18.25 23.98 -0.40
C GLU A 96 -17.77 22.62 0.14
N ARG A 97 -17.71 21.61 -0.74
CA ARG A 97 -17.64 20.18 -0.38
C ARG A 97 -16.69 19.46 -1.36
N GLY A 98 -16.06 18.39 -0.90
CA GLY A 98 -14.97 17.73 -1.63
C GLY A 98 -15.49 16.63 -2.56
N ILE A 99 -15.02 16.61 -3.81
CA ILE A 99 -15.21 15.49 -4.75
C ILE A 99 -13.85 14.82 -4.95
N VAL A 100 -13.82 13.50 -4.84
CA VAL A 100 -12.65 12.71 -5.22
C VAL A 100 -12.95 11.91 -6.47
N THR A 101 -12.16 12.16 -7.50
CA THR A 101 -12.13 11.35 -8.71
C THR A 101 -10.79 10.65 -8.76
N CYS A 102 -10.78 9.32 -8.80
CA CYS A 102 -9.56 8.54 -9.04
C CYS A 102 -9.26 8.58 -10.54
N LEU A 103 -8.12 9.12 -10.94
CA LEU A 103 -7.57 9.05 -12.29
C LEU A 103 -6.06 8.84 -12.17
N ASP A 104 -5.51 7.86 -12.89
CA ASP A 104 -4.08 7.61 -12.99
C ASP A 104 -3.47 8.31 -14.23
N GLU A 105 -2.18 8.70 -14.13
CA GLU A 105 -1.13 8.76 -15.20
C GLU A 105 -0.33 10.07 -15.42
N MET A 106 1.02 10.00 -15.19
CA MET A 106 2.19 10.73 -15.78
C MET A 106 3.28 11.41 -14.89
N MET A 107 4.42 10.73 -14.70
CA MET A 107 5.71 10.96 -14.00
C MET A 107 6.45 12.34 -13.98
N HIS A 108 7.56 12.39 -13.22
CA HIS A 108 8.54 13.49 -13.11
C HIS A 108 9.75 13.37 -14.09
N ASP A 109 10.52 14.45 -14.28
CA ASP A 109 11.60 14.57 -15.28
C ASP A 109 13.03 14.65 -14.70
N PHE A 110 13.45 13.75 -13.79
CA PHE A 110 14.81 13.79 -13.22
C PHE A 110 15.83 12.92 -13.99
N GLU A 111 17.06 13.42 -14.14
CA GLU A 111 18.19 12.76 -14.79
C GLU A 111 19.34 12.39 -13.82
N ASP A 112 20.24 11.52 -14.28
CA ASP A 112 21.45 11.14 -13.56
C ASP A 112 22.35 12.35 -13.29
N GLY A 113 22.56 12.66 -12.01
CA GLY A 113 23.37 13.81 -11.59
C GLY A 113 22.58 15.09 -11.38
N ASP A 114 21.25 15.06 -11.54
CA ASP A 114 20.38 16.16 -11.12
C ASP A 114 20.51 16.44 -9.64
N LEU A 115 20.38 17.72 -9.32
CA LEU A 115 20.52 18.23 -7.96
C LEU A 115 19.14 18.48 -7.39
N VAL A 116 18.72 17.64 -6.46
CA VAL A 116 17.45 17.81 -5.75
C VAL A 116 17.69 18.42 -4.38
N THR A 117 16.74 19.25 -3.94
CA THR A 117 16.68 19.73 -2.56
C THR A 117 15.37 19.27 -1.96
N PHE A 118 15.42 18.85 -0.71
CA PHE A 118 14.24 18.42 0.03
C PHE A 118 13.80 19.55 0.94
N SER A 119 12.49 19.70 1.13
CA SER A 119 11.94 20.60 2.14
C SER A 119 10.73 19.95 2.79
N GLU A 120 10.48 20.33 4.05
CA GLU A 120 9.33 19.88 4.85
C GLU A 120 9.21 18.35 5.14
N VAL A 121 10.29 17.58 4.95
CA VAL A 121 10.39 16.16 5.30
C VAL A 121 10.38 15.98 6.83
N LYS A 122 9.23 15.60 7.37
CA LYS A 122 9.07 15.36 8.81
C LYS A 122 9.76 14.05 9.22
N GLY A 123 10.60 14.10 10.25
CA GLY A 123 11.31 12.93 10.78
C GLY A 123 12.75 12.75 10.27
N MET A 124 13.15 13.52 9.24
CA MET A 124 14.52 13.60 8.74
C MET A 124 14.89 15.08 8.61
N LYS A 125 15.09 15.77 9.75
CA LYS A 125 15.29 17.23 9.73
C LYS A 125 16.54 17.62 8.93
N GLU A 126 17.53 16.75 8.91
CA GLU A 126 18.82 16.91 8.25
C GLU A 126 18.68 16.94 6.71
N ILE A 127 17.68 16.27 6.14
CA ILE A 127 17.48 16.25 4.69
C ILE A 127 16.88 17.57 4.19
N ASN A 128 16.10 18.26 5.01
CA ASN A 128 15.47 19.55 4.66
C ASN A 128 16.47 20.70 4.60
N GLU A 129 17.57 20.56 5.33
CA GLU A 129 18.65 21.54 5.38
C GLU A 129 19.87 21.08 4.56
N SER A 130 19.71 19.99 3.80
CA SER A 130 20.81 19.43 3.00
C SER A 130 21.10 20.32 1.78
N PRO A 131 22.38 20.50 1.42
CA PRO A 131 22.73 21.12 0.15
C PRO A 131 22.21 20.24 -0.99
N PRO A 132 21.98 20.81 -2.19
CA PRO A 132 21.47 20.06 -3.33
C PRO A 132 22.25 18.75 -3.52
N MET A 133 21.53 17.63 -3.44
CA MET A 133 22.12 16.29 -3.49
C MET A 133 22.00 15.76 -4.91
N LYS A 134 23.10 15.21 -5.42
CA LYS A 134 23.08 14.48 -6.69
C LYS A 134 22.28 13.22 -6.52
N ILE A 135 21.22 13.07 -7.29
CA ILE A 135 20.55 11.80 -7.43
C ILE A 135 21.28 10.98 -8.49
N LYS A 136 21.37 9.68 -8.24
CA LYS A 136 21.74 8.68 -9.23
C LYS A 136 20.47 7.90 -9.51
N VAL A 137 19.96 8.05 -10.72
CA VAL A 137 18.90 7.22 -11.27
C VAL A 137 19.46 5.79 -11.34
N LEU A 138 18.80 4.87 -10.64
CA LEU A 138 19.19 3.47 -10.68
C LEU A 138 18.75 2.90 -12.04
N SER A 139 19.68 2.82 -12.98
CA SER A 139 19.47 2.11 -14.23
C SER A 139 19.53 0.59 -14.02
N ASP A 140 18.53 -0.11 -14.57
CA ASP A 140 18.59 -1.44 -15.20
C ASP A 140 17.49 -2.43 -14.76
N ALA A 141 16.21 -2.02 -14.89
CA ALA A 141 15.09 -2.97 -14.98
C ALA A 141 14.44 -2.99 -16.39
N THR A 142 15.06 -2.35 -17.39
CA THR A 142 14.43 -2.14 -18.71
C THR A 142 14.49 -3.36 -19.64
N GLY A 143 14.95 -4.50 -19.14
CA GLY A 143 14.72 -5.80 -19.74
C GLY A 143 13.46 -6.42 -19.14
N ALA A 144 12.38 -6.40 -19.91
CA ALA A 144 11.28 -7.37 -19.84
C ALA A 144 10.22 -7.29 -18.73
N LEU A 145 8.98 -7.18 -19.22
CA LEU A 145 7.82 -7.92 -18.73
C LEU A 145 7.07 -8.40 -19.99
N GLY A 146 6.67 -9.66 -20.02
CA GLY A 146 6.07 -10.35 -21.16
C GLY A 146 4.58 -10.05 -21.34
N VAL A 147 4.23 -8.77 -21.46
CA VAL A 147 2.93 -8.33 -21.98
C VAL A 147 3.02 -8.23 -23.50
N SER A 148 1.88 -8.16 -24.19
CA SER A 148 1.79 -7.90 -25.63
C SER A 148 2.74 -6.77 -26.04
N GLN A 149 3.81 -7.13 -26.76
CA GLN A 149 4.77 -6.15 -27.30
C GLN A 149 4.06 -5.17 -28.24
N ASP A 150 2.99 -5.64 -28.87
CA ASP A 150 2.15 -4.85 -29.78
C ASP A 150 1.39 -3.76 -29.00
N ASP A 151 0.81 -4.09 -27.84
CA ASP A 151 0.09 -3.12 -27.01
C ASP A 151 1.03 -2.05 -26.48
N ALA A 152 2.23 -2.43 -26.02
CA ALA A 152 3.23 -1.45 -25.56
C ALA A 152 3.70 -0.53 -26.69
N ALA A 153 3.87 -1.06 -27.91
CA ALA A 153 4.18 -0.25 -29.08
C ALA A 153 3.03 0.73 -29.43
N GLU A 154 1.78 0.30 -29.28
CA GLU A 154 0.60 1.15 -29.47
C GLU A 154 0.55 2.28 -28.44
N VAL A 155 0.76 1.99 -27.15
CA VAL A 155 0.78 3.02 -26.09
C VAL A 155 1.90 4.04 -26.32
N ILE A 156 3.09 3.60 -26.75
CA ILE A 156 4.19 4.50 -27.14
C ILE A 156 3.80 5.38 -28.32
N ALA A 157 3.13 4.82 -29.34
CA ALA A 157 2.67 5.59 -30.48
C ALA A 157 1.63 6.65 -30.07
N LEU A 158 0.69 6.30 -29.19
CA LEU A 158 -0.30 7.22 -28.63
C LEU A 158 0.37 8.32 -27.80
N ALA A 159 1.36 7.99 -26.96
CA ALA A 159 2.11 8.96 -26.17
C ALA A 159 2.84 9.98 -27.07
N LYS A 160 3.50 9.50 -28.14
CA LYS A 160 4.14 10.37 -29.15
C LYS A 160 3.14 11.26 -29.89
N GLN A 161 2.00 10.69 -30.28
CA GLN A 161 0.92 11.46 -30.92
C GLN A 161 0.39 12.54 -29.99
N LYS A 162 0.16 12.22 -28.71
CA LYS A 162 -0.29 13.18 -27.70
C LYS A 162 0.75 14.28 -27.52
N ASN A 163 2.02 13.92 -27.34
CA ASN A 163 3.13 14.86 -27.18
C ASN A 163 3.20 15.88 -28.33
N ALA A 164 3.02 15.42 -29.57
CA ALA A 164 3.00 16.28 -30.76
C ALA A 164 1.87 17.34 -30.77
N THR A 165 0.83 17.14 -29.97
CA THR A 165 -0.32 18.06 -29.85
C THR A 165 -0.31 18.90 -28.56
N MET A 166 0.66 18.69 -27.67
CA MET A 166 0.74 19.43 -26.41
C MET A 166 1.17 20.89 -26.64
N ALA A 167 0.69 21.79 -25.79
CA ALA A 167 1.11 23.19 -25.82
C ALA A 167 2.62 23.35 -25.57
N THR A 168 3.21 22.41 -24.84
CA THR A 168 4.65 22.32 -24.59
C THR A 168 5.07 20.85 -24.77
N PRO A 169 5.42 20.45 -26.00
CA PRO A 169 5.89 19.09 -26.26
C PRO A 169 7.24 18.82 -25.59
N LEU A 170 7.41 17.61 -25.09
CA LEU A 170 8.69 17.05 -24.71
C LEU A 170 9.59 16.93 -25.94
N GLN A 171 10.89 17.15 -25.74
CA GLN A 171 11.90 16.95 -26.78
C GLN A 171 11.96 15.47 -27.22
N GLU A 172 11.85 14.56 -26.27
CA GLU A 172 11.81 13.12 -26.46
C GLU A 172 10.79 12.51 -25.51
N VAL A 173 10.06 11.49 -25.97
CA VAL A 173 9.19 10.69 -25.12
C VAL A 173 10.01 9.51 -24.62
N ASP A 174 10.08 9.32 -23.31
CA ASP A 174 10.76 8.16 -22.72
C ASP A 174 9.98 6.87 -23.03
N GLU A 175 10.34 6.22 -24.12
CA GLU A 175 9.72 4.97 -24.54
C GLU A 175 9.89 3.83 -23.53
N LYS A 176 10.96 3.85 -22.73
CA LYS A 176 11.21 2.79 -21.75
C LYS A 176 10.22 2.88 -20.61
N LEU A 177 10.01 4.10 -20.12
CA LEU A 177 9.03 4.39 -19.09
C LEU A 177 7.62 4.07 -19.56
N ILE A 178 7.22 4.51 -20.75
CA ILE A 178 5.89 4.23 -21.31
C ILE A 178 5.68 2.73 -21.54
N ARG A 179 6.73 2.00 -21.92
CA ARG A 179 6.70 0.54 -22.02
C ARG A 179 6.47 -0.13 -20.67
N LEU A 180 7.19 0.29 -19.63
CA LEU A 180 7.00 -0.24 -18.27
C LEU A 180 5.59 0.03 -17.76
N LEU A 181 5.07 1.24 -17.98
CA LEU A 181 3.69 1.60 -17.65
C LEU A 181 2.69 0.66 -18.33
N SER A 182 2.85 0.45 -19.66
CA SER A 182 1.99 -0.46 -20.41
C SER A 182 2.02 -1.88 -19.82
N TYR A 183 3.20 -2.37 -19.43
CA TYR A 183 3.35 -3.71 -18.88
C TYR A 183 2.69 -3.91 -17.52
N VAL A 184 2.66 -2.89 -16.68
CA VAL A 184 2.05 -2.98 -15.34
C VAL A 184 0.60 -2.48 -15.29
N SER A 185 0.06 -2.00 -16.41
CA SER A 185 -1.25 -1.33 -16.48
C SER A 185 -2.44 -2.21 -16.07
N ALA A 186 -2.35 -3.53 -16.24
CA ALA A 186 -3.36 -4.49 -15.80
C ALA A 186 -3.18 -4.96 -14.34
N GLY A 187 -2.21 -4.37 -13.63
CA GLY A 187 -1.86 -4.70 -12.26
C GLY A 187 -2.70 -3.95 -11.23
N SER A 188 -2.84 -4.55 -10.06
CA SER A 188 -3.46 -3.91 -8.89
C SER A 188 -2.68 -4.31 -7.64
N LEU A 189 -2.02 -3.34 -7.01
CA LEU A 189 -1.09 -3.58 -5.91
C LEU A 189 -1.56 -2.84 -4.66
N CYS A 190 -1.93 -3.60 -3.61
CA CYS A 190 -2.36 -3.04 -2.33
C CYS A 190 -1.38 -2.00 -1.74
N PRO A 191 -0.05 -2.20 -1.78
CA PRO A 191 0.89 -1.19 -1.26
C PRO A 191 0.86 0.15 -2.01
N MET A 192 0.76 0.11 -3.34
CA MET A 192 0.67 1.33 -4.16
C MET A 192 -0.61 2.11 -3.83
N GLN A 193 -1.72 1.39 -3.71
CA GLN A 193 -3.00 1.98 -3.35
C GLN A 193 -3.04 2.48 -1.91
N ALA A 194 -2.34 1.83 -0.97
CA ALA A 194 -2.18 2.31 0.40
C ALA A 194 -1.49 3.68 0.43
N VAL A 195 -0.41 3.86 -0.34
CA VAL A 195 0.32 5.13 -0.44
C VAL A 195 -0.54 6.21 -1.09
N ILE A 196 -1.02 5.96 -2.31
CA ILE A 196 -1.77 6.96 -3.09
C ILE A 196 -3.12 7.25 -2.44
N GLY A 197 -3.81 6.23 -1.93
CA GLY A 197 -5.09 6.38 -1.25
C GLY A 197 -4.97 7.19 0.04
N SER A 198 -3.88 7.02 0.79
CA SER A 198 -3.61 7.85 1.98
C SER A 198 -3.32 9.32 1.62
N ILE A 199 -2.53 9.56 0.56
CA ILE A 199 -2.25 10.93 0.06
C ILE A 199 -3.54 11.59 -0.43
N ALA A 200 -4.32 10.90 -1.26
CA ALA A 200 -5.58 11.40 -1.80
C ALA A 200 -6.59 11.69 -0.68
N ALA A 201 -6.76 10.79 0.29
CA ALA A 201 -7.59 11.04 1.45
C ALA A 201 -7.13 12.27 2.25
N GLN A 202 -5.82 12.46 2.41
CA GLN A 202 -5.27 13.64 3.05
C GLN A 202 -5.59 14.92 2.25
N GLU A 203 -5.52 14.92 0.92
CA GLU A 203 -5.94 16.05 0.09
C GLU A 203 -7.44 16.39 0.28
N VAL A 204 -8.30 15.39 0.46
CA VAL A 204 -9.71 15.62 0.82
C VAL A 204 -9.83 16.34 2.16
N MET A 205 -9.06 15.92 3.16
CA MET A 205 -9.06 16.60 4.45
C MET A 205 -8.62 18.06 4.32
N LYS A 206 -7.62 18.34 3.47
CA LYS A 206 -7.17 19.71 3.18
C LYS A 206 -8.29 20.52 2.53
N ALA A 207 -8.95 19.97 1.51
CA ALA A 207 -10.08 20.61 0.83
C ALA A 207 -11.24 20.92 1.79
N CYS A 208 -11.62 19.96 2.63
CA CYS A 208 -12.73 20.10 3.57
C CYS A 208 -12.43 21.06 4.74
N SER A 209 -11.16 21.26 5.09
CA SER A 209 -10.77 22.02 6.27
C SER A 209 -10.14 23.38 5.98
N GLY A 210 -9.49 23.53 4.82
CA GLY A 210 -8.56 24.62 4.53
C GLY A 210 -7.27 24.54 5.36
N LYS A 211 -6.91 23.36 5.88
CA LYS A 211 -5.70 23.16 6.70
C LYS A 211 -4.65 22.40 5.89
N PHE A 212 -3.39 22.85 6.01
CA PHE A 212 -2.24 22.43 5.20
C PHE A 212 -2.30 22.89 3.74
N THR A 213 -1.16 22.88 3.08
CA THR A 213 -1.01 23.27 1.68
C THR A 213 -1.45 22.12 0.77
N PRO A 214 -2.45 22.31 -0.11
CA PRO A 214 -2.82 21.32 -1.11
C PRO A 214 -1.69 21.05 -2.10
N ILE A 215 -1.70 19.86 -2.68
CA ILE A 215 -0.87 19.57 -3.86
C ILE A 215 -1.31 20.49 -5.02
N GLN A 216 -0.34 21.06 -5.73
CA GLN A 216 -0.57 22.00 -6.83
C GLN A 216 0.20 21.53 -8.08
N GLN A 217 -0.39 20.83 -9.04
CA GLN A 217 -1.74 20.23 -9.06
C GLN A 217 -1.69 18.71 -9.25
N TRP A 218 -0.56 18.23 -9.74
CA TRP A 218 -0.35 16.85 -10.13
C TRP A 218 0.73 16.24 -9.25
N PHE A 219 0.54 14.97 -8.90
CA PHE A 219 1.50 14.19 -8.16
C PHE A 219 1.53 12.79 -8.78
N TYR A 220 2.72 12.31 -9.07
CA TYR A 220 2.95 11.04 -9.71
C TYR A 220 4.01 10.28 -8.93
N PHE A 221 3.83 8.97 -8.92
CA PHE A 221 4.64 8.08 -8.10
C PHE A 221 4.71 6.72 -8.78
N ASP A 222 5.93 6.21 -8.91
CA ASP A 222 6.22 4.85 -9.31
C ASP A 222 7.11 4.18 -8.26
N ALA A 223 7.22 2.86 -8.40
CA ALA A 223 8.13 2.03 -7.61
C ALA A 223 8.70 0.93 -8.51
N PHE A 224 9.22 1.32 -9.69
CA PHE A 224 9.73 0.35 -10.67
C PHE A 224 10.94 -0.43 -10.15
N GLU A 225 11.62 0.06 -9.11
CA GLU A 225 12.69 -0.67 -8.41
C GLU A 225 12.19 -1.95 -7.72
N CYS A 226 10.88 -2.09 -7.50
CA CYS A 226 10.28 -3.31 -6.99
C CYS A 226 10.14 -4.41 -8.04
N LEU A 227 10.31 -4.10 -9.33
CA LEU A 227 10.23 -5.11 -10.38
C LEU A 227 11.39 -6.12 -10.28
N PRO A 228 11.20 -7.39 -10.67
CA PRO A 228 12.23 -8.41 -10.55
C PRO A 228 13.48 -8.07 -11.38
N GLN A 229 14.65 -8.02 -10.74
CA GLN A 229 15.95 -7.73 -11.40
C GLN A 229 16.35 -8.78 -12.44
N SER A 230 15.85 -10.01 -12.33
CA SER A 230 16.09 -11.07 -13.32
C SER A 230 15.41 -10.80 -14.67
N GLY A 231 14.59 -9.75 -14.74
CA GLY A 231 14.15 -9.13 -15.98
C GLY A 231 13.46 -10.10 -16.92
N GLU A 232 12.40 -10.78 -16.45
CA GLU A 232 11.41 -11.48 -17.29
C GLU A 232 10.28 -12.04 -16.41
N VAL A 233 9.11 -11.39 -16.45
CA VAL A 233 7.84 -12.05 -16.10
C VAL A 233 7.25 -12.57 -17.40
N SER A 234 7.22 -13.88 -17.61
CA SER A 234 6.63 -14.43 -18.84
C SER A 234 5.11 -14.23 -18.85
N GLN A 235 4.49 -14.15 -20.03
CA GLN A 235 3.04 -14.07 -20.14
C GLN A 235 2.36 -15.24 -19.41
N ALA A 236 2.95 -16.44 -19.49
CA ALA A 236 2.46 -17.61 -18.77
C ALA A 236 2.47 -17.38 -17.25
N ALA A 237 3.56 -16.86 -16.69
CA ALA A 237 3.64 -16.57 -15.25
C ALA A 237 2.70 -15.44 -14.82
N ALA A 238 2.43 -14.47 -15.71
CA ALA A 238 1.52 -13.35 -15.45
C ALA A 238 0.04 -13.78 -15.38
N THR A 239 -0.35 -14.81 -16.14
CA THR A 239 -1.76 -15.27 -16.26
C THR A 239 -2.04 -16.60 -15.54
N ASP A 240 -1.01 -17.27 -15.03
CA ASP A 240 -1.12 -18.55 -14.29
C ASP A 240 -2.10 -18.48 -13.11
N MET A 241 -2.27 -17.28 -12.54
CA MET A 241 -3.09 -17.03 -11.35
C MET A 241 -4.40 -16.29 -11.63
N ASP A 242 -4.83 -16.17 -12.89
CA ASP A 242 -6.05 -15.43 -13.30
C ASP A 242 -7.35 -15.90 -12.61
N ARG A 243 -7.35 -17.09 -12.02
CA ARG A 243 -8.49 -17.67 -11.28
C ARG A 243 -8.37 -17.54 -9.76
N THR A 244 -7.48 -16.68 -9.29
CA THR A 244 -7.23 -16.46 -7.86
C THR A 244 -7.36 -14.98 -7.53
N ARG A 245 -7.49 -14.66 -6.24
CA ARG A 245 -7.49 -13.27 -5.76
C ARG A 245 -6.18 -12.52 -6.02
N TYR A 246 -5.07 -13.20 -6.33
CA TYR A 246 -3.77 -12.58 -6.58
C TYR A 246 -3.49 -12.31 -8.06
N ALA A 247 -4.46 -12.53 -8.95
CA ALA A 247 -4.30 -12.38 -10.39
C ALA A 247 -3.66 -11.04 -10.79
N ALA A 248 -4.21 -9.92 -10.29
CA ALA A 248 -3.71 -8.60 -10.65
C ALA A 248 -2.31 -8.31 -10.10
N GLN A 249 -1.93 -8.88 -8.96
CA GLN A 249 -0.55 -8.80 -8.43
C GLN A 249 0.42 -9.67 -9.25
N ALA A 250 0.00 -10.88 -9.65
CA ALA A 250 0.78 -11.80 -10.47
C ALA A 250 1.03 -11.25 -11.88
N ARG A 251 0.15 -10.41 -12.43
CA ARG A 251 0.41 -9.75 -13.72
C ARG A 251 1.63 -8.82 -13.70
N VAL A 252 1.97 -8.27 -12.54
CA VAL A 252 3.14 -7.39 -12.37
C VAL A 252 4.40 -8.20 -12.05
N PHE A 253 4.30 -9.16 -11.12
CA PHE A 253 5.47 -9.84 -10.55
C PHE A 253 5.66 -11.29 -11.01
N GLY A 254 4.64 -11.91 -11.62
CA GLY A 254 4.58 -13.32 -11.98
C GLY A 254 4.18 -14.24 -10.82
N SER A 255 3.60 -15.40 -11.15
CA SER A 255 3.19 -16.41 -10.17
C SER A 255 4.32 -16.88 -9.26
N GLY A 256 5.55 -17.00 -9.78
CA GLY A 256 6.71 -17.39 -8.97
C GLY A 256 7.07 -16.40 -7.85
N VAL A 257 6.73 -15.11 -7.96
CA VAL A 257 6.87 -14.16 -6.85
C VAL A 257 5.72 -14.34 -5.85
N GLN A 258 4.50 -14.60 -6.33
CA GLN A 258 3.36 -14.87 -5.47
C GLN A 258 3.57 -16.13 -4.60
N GLU A 259 4.12 -17.20 -5.17
CA GLU A 259 4.49 -18.42 -4.44
C GLU A 259 5.55 -18.14 -3.35
N LYS A 260 6.53 -17.30 -3.66
CA LYS A 260 7.54 -16.86 -2.68
C LYS A 260 6.91 -16.09 -1.53
N LEU A 261 5.97 -15.17 -1.82
CA LEU A 261 5.21 -14.46 -0.80
C LEU A 261 4.43 -15.43 0.10
N GLY A 262 3.73 -16.40 -0.50
CA GLY A 262 2.96 -17.41 0.23
C GLY A 262 3.81 -18.27 1.17
N SER A 263 5.07 -18.52 0.84
CA SER A 263 6.00 -19.31 1.67
C SER A 263 6.76 -18.50 2.72
N GLN A 264 6.63 -17.17 2.75
CA GLN A 264 7.36 -16.33 3.70
C GLN A 264 6.92 -16.54 5.15
N LYS A 265 7.89 -16.47 6.07
CA LYS A 265 7.69 -16.44 7.51
C LYS A 265 8.11 -15.11 8.09
N TYR A 266 7.13 -14.28 8.48
CA TYR A 266 7.39 -12.94 8.98
C TYR A 266 6.94 -12.78 10.42
N PHE A 267 7.69 -12.00 11.20
CA PHE A 267 7.27 -11.57 12.53
C PHE A 267 6.97 -10.08 12.56
N VAL A 268 5.72 -9.73 12.84
CA VAL A 268 5.22 -8.36 12.99
C VAL A 268 5.24 -8.00 14.47
N VAL A 269 6.09 -7.03 14.83
CA VAL A 269 6.21 -6.54 16.21
C VAL A 269 5.38 -5.28 16.36
N GLY A 270 4.25 -5.37 17.04
CA GLY A 270 3.27 -4.30 17.23
C GLY A 270 2.08 -4.40 16.27
N ALA A 271 0.87 -4.38 16.83
CA ALA A 271 -0.43 -4.37 16.16
C ALA A 271 -1.15 -3.02 16.35
N GLY A 272 -0.39 -1.94 16.54
CA GLY A 272 -0.88 -0.56 16.57
C GLY A 272 -1.27 -0.03 15.19
N ALA A 273 -1.17 1.29 14.97
CA ALA A 273 -1.61 1.91 13.71
C ALA A 273 -0.84 1.37 12.49
N ILE A 274 0.50 1.33 12.58
CA ILE A 274 1.35 0.78 11.53
C ILE A 274 1.14 -0.73 11.41
N GLY A 275 1.05 -1.46 12.53
CA GLY A 275 0.80 -2.89 12.55
C GLY A 275 -0.49 -3.29 11.83
N CYS A 276 -1.60 -2.57 12.07
CA CYS A 276 -2.86 -2.79 11.38
C CYS A 276 -2.73 -2.65 9.85
N GLU A 277 -2.05 -1.60 9.38
CA GLU A 277 -1.83 -1.38 7.95
C GLU A 277 -0.89 -2.43 7.33
N LEU A 278 0.17 -2.83 8.06
CA LEU A 278 1.08 -3.88 7.62
C LEU A 278 0.37 -5.22 7.47
N LEU A 279 -0.42 -5.63 8.48
CA LEU A 279 -1.16 -6.89 8.46
C LEU A 279 -2.19 -6.92 7.33
N LYS A 280 -2.92 -5.82 7.08
CA LYS A 280 -3.81 -5.73 5.90
C LYS A 280 -3.03 -5.86 4.60
N ASN A 281 -1.89 -5.19 4.46
CA ASN A 281 -1.07 -5.35 3.24
C ASN A 281 -0.54 -6.79 3.10
N PHE A 282 -0.10 -7.43 4.19
CA PHE A 282 0.36 -8.83 4.15
C PHE A 282 -0.76 -9.78 3.74
N ALA A 283 -1.98 -9.58 4.26
CA ALA A 283 -3.16 -10.34 3.84
C ALA A 283 -3.46 -10.16 2.36
N MET A 284 -3.49 -8.92 1.85
CA MET A 284 -3.78 -8.66 0.43
C MET A 284 -2.66 -9.16 -0.50
N MET A 285 -1.40 -9.03 -0.08
CA MET A 285 -0.24 -9.51 -0.85
C MET A 285 -0.10 -11.03 -0.84
N GLY A 286 -0.77 -11.73 0.08
CA GLY A 286 -0.67 -13.17 0.25
C GLY A 286 0.63 -13.61 0.93
N VAL A 287 1.12 -12.84 1.90
CA VAL A 287 2.28 -13.23 2.71
C VAL A 287 1.89 -14.35 3.66
N GLY A 288 2.60 -15.48 3.62
CA GLY A 288 2.38 -16.59 4.54
C GLY A 288 1.10 -17.40 4.28
N THR A 289 0.60 -17.43 3.04
CA THR A 289 -0.65 -18.14 2.67
C THR A 289 -0.47 -19.59 2.23
N ASP A 290 0.76 -20.02 1.97
CA ASP A 290 1.11 -21.41 1.63
C ASP A 290 1.82 -22.07 2.82
N ASN A 291 3.06 -22.52 2.69
CA ASN A 291 3.83 -23.12 3.78
C ASN A 291 4.50 -22.09 4.71
N GLY A 292 4.14 -20.81 4.55
CA GLY A 292 4.60 -19.69 5.36
C GLY A 292 3.76 -19.43 6.61
N CYS A 293 4.07 -18.35 7.32
CA CYS A 293 3.34 -17.94 8.52
C CYS A 293 3.63 -16.47 8.86
N VAL A 294 2.61 -15.72 9.25
CA VAL A 294 2.78 -14.41 9.88
C VAL A 294 2.64 -14.56 11.39
N HIS A 295 3.68 -14.28 12.14
CA HIS A 295 3.62 -14.14 13.59
C HIS A 295 3.34 -12.67 13.91
N VAL A 296 2.42 -12.36 14.82
CA VAL A 296 2.17 -10.99 15.28
C VAL A 296 2.17 -10.93 16.79
N THR A 297 2.86 -9.95 17.38
CA THR A 297 2.77 -9.70 18.82
C THR A 297 2.44 -8.26 19.15
N ASP A 298 1.62 -8.06 20.17
CA ASP A 298 1.37 -6.76 20.81
C ASP A 298 0.85 -7.00 22.22
N MET A 299 1.46 -6.34 23.20
CA MET A 299 1.10 -6.49 24.62
C MET A 299 -0.08 -5.60 25.04
N ASP A 300 -0.50 -4.68 24.19
CA ASP A 300 -1.54 -3.73 24.52
C ASP A 300 -2.94 -4.29 24.24
N VAL A 301 -3.88 -3.85 25.07
CA VAL A 301 -5.32 -3.96 24.79
C VAL A 301 -5.80 -2.80 23.93
N ILE A 302 -6.94 -2.99 23.27
CA ILE A 302 -7.57 -1.97 22.43
C ILE A 302 -8.24 -0.91 23.32
N GLU A 303 -7.90 0.35 23.09
CA GLU A 303 -8.56 1.50 23.70
C GLU A 303 -9.47 2.25 22.71
N ARG A 304 -10.47 2.97 23.21
CA ARG A 304 -11.29 3.87 22.38
C ARG A 304 -10.47 4.88 21.58
N SER A 305 -9.35 5.34 22.15
CA SER A 305 -8.41 6.29 21.54
C SER A 305 -7.68 5.72 20.32
N ASN A 306 -7.74 4.40 20.10
CA ASN A 306 -7.06 3.71 19.01
C ASN A 306 -7.90 3.66 17.73
N LEU A 307 -9.23 3.60 17.87
CA LEU A 307 -10.18 3.33 16.78
C LEU A 307 -10.12 4.35 15.64
N ASN A 308 -9.61 5.57 15.90
CA ASN A 308 -9.49 6.60 14.87
C ASN A 308 -8.37 6.34 13.83
N ARG A 309 -7.52 5.34 14.06
CA ARG A 309 -6.35 5.04 13.20
C ARG A 309 -5.90 3.57 13.19
N GLN A 310 -6.55 2.71 13.97
CA GLN A 310 -6.31 1.27 14.02
C GLN A 310 -7.57 0.57 13.49
N PHE A 311 -7.73 0.62 12.16
CA PHE A 311 -9.01 0.34 11.50
C PHE A 311 -9.42 -1.14 11.52
N LEU A 312 -8.54 -2.05 11.94
CA LEU A 312 -8.88 -3.46 12.17
C LEU A 312 -9.78 -3.64 13.40
N PHE A 313 -9.86 -2.63 14.27
CA PHE A 313 -10.62 -2.71 15.52
C PHE A 313 -11.97 -2.00 15.40
N ARG A 314 -12.92 -2.45 16.19
CA ARG A 314 -14.27 -1.89 16.31
C ARG A 314 -14.56 -1.45 17.73
N PRO A 315 -15.59 -0.61 17.96
CA PRO A 315 -16.01 -0.24 19.31
C PRO A 315 -16.32 -1.44 20.22
N ARG A 316 -16.76 -2.57 19.64
CA ARG A 316 -17.02 -3.83 20.34
C ARG A 316 -15.76 -4.53 20.85
N ASP A 317 -14.59 -4.22 20.29
CA ASP A 317 -13.32 -4.88 20.62
C ASP A 317 -12.54 -4.18 21.74
N VAL A 318 -13.03 -3.04 22.25
CA VAL A 318 -12.36 -2.28 23.31
C VAL A 318 -12.16 -3.18 24.55
N GLY A 319 -10.91 -3.28 25.00
CA GLY A 319 -10.49 -4.15 26.09
C GLY A 319 -9.97 -5.53 25.67
N LEU A 320 -10.10 -5.91 24.39
CA LEU A 320 -9.47 -7.12 23.84
C LEU A 320 -8.01 -6.86 23.45
N MET A 321 -7.22 -7.93 23.33
CA MET A 321 -5.81 -7.83 22.90
C MET A 321 -5.71 -7.40 21.44
N LYS A 322 -4.84 -6.43 21.16
CA LYS A 322 -4.65 -5.90 19.80
C LYS A 322 -4.22 -6.97 18.81
N SER A 323 -3.20 -7.76 19.16
CA SER A 323 -2.63 -8.78 18.28
C SER A 323 -3.64 -9.84 17.85
N PHE A 324 -4.36 -10.44 18.80
CA PHE A 324 -5.39 -11.44 18.53
C PHE A 324 -6.56 -10.87 17.71
N THR A 325 -7.02 -9.67 18.07
CA THR A 325 -8.12 -9.03 17.33
C THR A 325 -7.69 -8.67 15.90
N ALA A 326 -6.46 -8.17 15.72
CA ALA A 326 -5.92 -7.84 14.42
C ALA A 326 -5.75 -9.09 13.55
N ALA A 327 -5.26 -10.19 14.13
CA ALA A 327 -5.12 -11.47 13.45
C ALA A 327 -6.48 -11.99 12.95
N ASN A 328 -7.51 -11.97 13.80
CA ASN A 328 -8.87 -12.36 13.38
C ASN A 328 -9.40 -11.48 12.26
N ALA A 329 -9.23 -10.16 12.36
CA ALA A 329 -9.68 -9.23 11.33
C ALA A 329 -9.01 -9.49 9.96
N VAL A 330 -7.72 -9.81 9.91
CA VAL A 330 -7.04 -10.10 8.63
C VAL A 330 -7.35 -11.49 8.06
N VAL A 331 -7.71 -12.45 8.91
CA VAL A 331 -8.25 -13.75 8.47
C VAL A 331 -9.60 -13.57 7.78
N GLU A 332 -10.45 -12.64 8.27
CA GLU A 332 -11.70 -12.28 7.57
C GLU A 332 -11.42 -11.64 6.20
N MET A 333 -10.36 -10.84 6.06
CA MET A 333 -9.99 -10.23 4.77
C MET A 333 -9.40 -11.24 3.77
N ASN A 334 -8.65 -12.23 4.28
CA ASN A 334 -8.07 -13.30 3.48
C ASN A 334 -7.95 -14.58 4.29
N SER A 335 -8.88 -15.51 4.07
CA SER A 335 -8.90 -16.79 4.80
C SER A 335 -7.71 -17.70 4.49
N GLN A 336 -6.88 -17.37 3.49
CA GLN A 336 -5.68 -18.13 3.16
C GLN A 336 -4.48 -17.74 4.04
N ILE A 337 -4.49 -16.59 4.72
CA ILE A 337 -3.33 -16.17 5.54
C ILE A 337 -3.16 -17.10 6.74
N ASN A 338 -1.97 -17.67 6.89
CA ASN A 338 -1.59 -18.36 8.11
C ASN A 338 -1.01 -17.34 9.09
N ILE A 339 -1.70 -17.08 10.19
CA ILE A 339 -1.30 -16.07 11.18
C ILE A 339 -1.41 -16.58 12.61
N GLU A 340 -0.35 -16.37 13.39
CA GLU A 340 -0.28 -16.69 14.82
C GLU A 340 -0.09 -15.40 15.64
N ALA A 341 -0.94 -15.20 16.64
CA ALA A 341 -0.90 -14.03 17.50
C ALA A 341 -0.33 -14.34 18.89
N TYR A 342 0.45 -13.40 19.42
CA TYR A 342 1.03 -13.43 20.75
C TYR A 342 0.72 -12.11 21.48
N GLU A 343 0.81 -12.12 22.81
CA GLU A 343 0.59 -10.95 23.67
C GLU A 343 1.87 -10.50 24.41
N ASP A 344 2.98 -11.16 24.10
CA ASP A 344 4.24 -10.95 24.79
C ASP A 344 4.96 -9.68 24.27
N ARG A 345 5.42 -8.85 25.20
CA ARG A 345 6.32 -7.75 24.88
C ARG A 345 7.66 -8.31 24.39
N VAL A 346 8.10 -7.91 23.20
CA VAL A 346 9.44 -8.30 22.73
C VAL A 346 10.52 -7.61 23.58
N GLY A 347 11.22 -8.40 24.39
CA GLY A 347 12.32 -7.93 25.24
C GLY A 347 13.13 -9.07 25.86
N PRO A 348 14.18 -8.75 26.65
CA PRO A 348 15.00 -9.76 27.34
C PRO A 348 14.17 -10.72 28.22
N GLU A 349 13.08 -10.21 28.79
CA GLU A 349 12.15 -10.99 29.61
C GLU A 349 11.41 -12.11 28.85
N THR A 350 11.31 -12.02 27.52
CA THR A 350 10.57 -12.96 26.66
C THR A 350 11.47 -13.76 25.72
N GLU A 351 12.79 -13.78 25.93
CA GLU A 351 13.73 -14.59 25.11
C GLU A 351 13.43 -16.10 25.18
N SER A 352 12.77 -16.54 26.27
CA SER A 352 12.29 -17.92 26.39
C SER A 352 11.08 -18.23 25.51
N VAL A 353 10.34 -17.21 25.06
CA VAL A 353 9.23 -17.31 24.10
C VAL A 353 9.78 -17.15 22.68
N TYR A 354 10.54 -16.07 22.44
CA TYR A 354 11.17 -15.76 21.16
C TYR A 354 12.62 -16.24 21.15
N THR A 355 12.78 -17.56 21.07
CA THR A 355 14.07 -18.25 21.12
C THR A 355 14.91 -17.98 19.87
N ASP A 356 16.18 -18.40 19.92
CA ASP A 356 17.05 -18.39 18.74
C ASP A 356 16.42 -19.19 17.58
N ASP A 357 15.87 -20.38 17.85
CA ASP A 357 15.17 -21.21 16.86
C ASP A 357 13.97 -20.48 16.22
N PHE A 358 13.22 -19.69 16.99
CA PHE A 358 12.11 -18.89 16.47
C PHE A 358 12.62 -17.89 15.44
N PHE A 359 13.60 -17.05 15.81
CA PHE A 359 14.15 -16.04 14.90
C PHE A 359 14.89 -16.65 13.71
N GLU A 360 15.61 -17.76 13.90
CA GLU A 360 16.32 -18.46 12.82
C GLU A 360 15.36 -19.05 11.78
N SER A 361 14.11 -19.33 12.16
CA SER A 361 13.09 -19.85 11.26
C SER A 361 12.38 -18.81 10.39
N LEU A 362 12.56 -17.50 10.69
CA LEU A 362 11.91 -16.40 9.99
C LEU A 362 12.69 -15.99 8.73
N ASP A 363 11.97 -15.45 7.75
CA ASP A 363 12.54 -14.77 6.58
C ASP A 363 12.69 -13.26 6.81
N GLY A 364 11.91 -12.70 7.74
CA GLY A 364 11.96 -11.27 8.04
C GLY A 364 11.17 -10.85 9.28
N VAL A 365 11.43 -9.61 9.71
CA VAL A 365 10.73 -8.95 10.83
C VAL A 365 10.26 -7.57 10.38
N ALA A 366 8.99 -7.27 10.61
CA ALA A 366 8.39 -5.98 10.30
C ALA A 366 8.00 -5.26 11.60
N ASN A 367 8.41 -4.00 11.74
CA ASN A 367 8.21 -3.24 12.96
C ASN A 367 6.97 -2.32 12.84
N GLY A 368 5.98 -2.55 13.70
CA GLY A 368 4.74 -1.78 13.83
C GLY A 368 4.70 -0.86 15.06
N LEU A 369 5.85 -0.62 15.70
CA LEU A 369 5.97 0.13 16.96
C LEU A 369 6.02 1.65 16.77
N ASP A 370 5.50 2.38 17.75
CA ASP A 370 5.31 3.84 17.73
C ASP A 370 6.29 4.62 18.62
N ASN A 371 7.16 3.95 19.37
CA ASN A 371 8.11 4.60 20.27
C ASN A 371 9.51 3.98 20.18
N VAL A 372 10.54 4.81 20.40
CA VAL A 372 11.95 4.42 20.20
C VAL A 372 12.39 3.36 21.21
N ASP A 373 11.86 3.42 22.44
CA ASP A 373 12.25 2.52 23.54
C ASP A 373 11.69 1.09 23.40
N SER A 374 10.58 0.93 22.68
CA SER A 374 10.01 -0.38 22.34
C SER A 374 10.64 -0.99 21.11
N ARG A 375 11.32 -0.19 20.26
CA ARG A 375 12.01 -0.73 19.10
C ARG A 375 12.95 -1.83 19.59
N PRO A 376 12.90 -3.03 18.98
CA PRO A 376 13.71 -4.14 19.44
C PRO A 376 15.17 -3.70 19.52
N THR A 377 15.88 -4.14 20.56
CA THR A 377 17.28 -3.80 20.77
C THR A 377 18.10 -4.12 19.51
N ARG A 378 19.26 -3.48 19.38
CA ARG A 378 20.19 -3.70 18.28
C ARG A 378 20.45 -5.20 18.03
N GLU A 379 20.35 -6.04 19.05
CA GLU A 379 20.48 -7.51 18.97
C GLU A 379 19.37 -8.18 18.15
N VAL A 380 18.10 -7.81 18.33
CA VAL A 380 16.99 -8.30 17.48
C VAL A 380 17.20 -7.84 16.05
N HIS A 381 17.59 -6.58 15.82
CA HIS A 381 17.97 -6.13 14.47
C HIS A 381 19.17 -6.87 13.88
N THR A 382 20.16 -7.26 14.69
CA THR A 382 21.35 -7.98 14.21
C THR A 382 21.02 -9.43 13.84
N ARG A 383 20.11 -10.08 14.58
CA ARG A 383 19.59 -11.41 14.25
C ARG A 383 18.79 -11.39 12.94
N VAL A 384 18.02 -10.34 12.71
CA VAL A 384 17.23 -10.12 11.48
C VAL A 384 18.10 -9.77 10.27
N HIS A 385 19.12 -8.93 10.42
CA HIS A 385 19.98 -8.50 9.30
C HIS A 385 20.94 -9.59 8.79
N HIS A 386 21.25 -10.61 9.59
CA HIS A 386 22.13 -11.69 9.14
C HIS A 386 21.48 -12.65 8.11
N GLN A 387 20.17 -12.57 7.90
CA GLN A 387 19.42 -13.44 6.97
C GLN A 387 18.98 -12.73 5.67
N ALA A 388 18.85 -11.41 5.65
CA ALA A 388 18.46 -10.64 4.45
C ALA A 388 19.59 -10.46 3.39
N LEU A 389 20.80 -10.97 3.65
CA LEU A 389 21.90 -10.98 2.69
C LEU A 389 22.06 -12.39 2.10
N PRO A 390 22.00 -12.57 0.76
CA PRO A 390 22.44 -13.82 0.15
C PRO A 390 23.89 -14.11 0.57
N GLN A 391 24.21 -15.38 0.83
CA GLN A 391 25.55 -15.87 1.15
C GLN A 391 26.54 -15.77 -0.04
N GLN A 392 26.63 -14.63 -0.71
CA GLN A 392 27.68 -14.31 -1.67
C GLN A 392 28.47 -13.11 -1.17
N ASP A 393 29.29 -13.34 -0.15
CA ASP A 393 30.61 -12.72 0.03
C ASP A 393 31.22 -13.13 1.38
N ARG A 394 31.54 -14.42 1.50
CA ARG A 394 32.53 -14.89 2.49
C ARG A 394 33.83 -15.25 1.78
N ALA A 395 34.48 -14.26 1.18
CA ALA A 395 35.89 -14.39 0.78
C ALA A 395 36.57 -13.04 0.57
N HIS A 396 36.93 -12.32 1.65
CA HIS A 396 38.15 -11.50 1.62
C HIS A 396 38.84 -11.45 3.00
N PRO A 397 40.17 -11.61 3.04
CA PRO A 397 40.91 -11.73 4.29
C PRO A 397 41.03 -10.38 5.00
N ARG A 398 41.03 -10.43 6.34
CA ARG A 398 41.28 -9.29 7.22
C ARG A 398 42.58 -8.58 6.82
N VAL A 399 42.48 -7.30 6.45
CA VAL A 399 43.63 -6.39 6.41
C VAL A 399 43.49 -5.43 7.60
N GLY A 400 44.46 -5.51 8.51
CA GLY A 400 44.53 -4.68 9.72
C GLY A 400 44.80 -3.20 9.44
N PRO A 401 44.79 -2.35 10.48
CA PRO A 401 44.72 -0.91 10.33
C PRO A 401 46.06 -0.35 9.86
N ARG A 402 46.03 0.57 8.88
CA ARG A 402 47.13 1.49 8.63
C ARG A 402 46.69 2.91 8.94
N ARG A 403 47.40 3.51 9.91
CA ARG A 403 47.61 4.96 10.09
C ARG A 403 48.22 5.52 8.79
N VAL A 404 48.03 6.76 8.37
CA VAL A 404 47.72 8.06 9.00
C VAL A 404 46.65 8.74 8.16
#